data_AF-A0A7H0MEP2-F1
#
_entry.id   AF-A0A7H0MEP2-F1
#
_cell.length_a   1.000
_cell.length_b   1.000
_cell.length_c   1.000
_cell.angle_alpha   90.00
_cell.angle_beta   90.00
_cell.angle_gamma   90.00
#
_symmetry.space_group_name_H-M   'P 1'
#
loop_
_entity.id
_entity.type
_entity.pdbx_description
1 polymer ?
#
loop_
_entity_poly.entity_id
_entity_poly.type
_entity_poly.pdbx_seq_one_letter_code
_entity_poly.pdbx_strand_id
1 'polypeptide(L)' 'MSEKQARWSVEELNMLLTHNNQQVAELTGRPLTEIEDGRLLANIERNCWDVFDPERAE' A
#
# COMPACT_ATOMS: atom_id res chain seq x y z
N MET A 1 9.48 3.95 19.48
CA MET A 1 9.01 3.08 18.38
C MET A 1 8.31 4.00 17.39
N SER A 2 8.84 4.18 16.18
CA SER A 2 8.29 5.15 15.22
C SER A 2 6.79 4.92 14.97
N GLU A 3 5.96 5.88 15.34
CA GLU A 3 4.52 5.99 15.04
C GLU A 3 4.24 6.23 13.54
N LYS A 4 5.11 5.73 12.66
CA LYS A 4 5.07 5.96 11.20
C LYS A 4 4.71 4.70 10.42
N GLN A 5 3.86 3.86 11.00
CA GLN A 5 3.03 2.96 10.21
C GLN A 5 1.59 3.33 10.56
N ALA A 6 1.04 4.29 9.82
CA ALA A 6 -0.39 4.52 9.84
C ALA A 6 -1.02 3.20 9.40
N ARG A 7 -1.54 2.43 10.38
CA ARG A 7 -2.16 1.14 10.12
C ARG A 7 -3.39 1.41 9.27
N TRP A 8 -3.28 1.14 7.98
CA TRP A 8 -4.36 1.28 7.02
C TRP A 8 -5.60 0.55 7.54
N SER A 9 -6.73 1.24 7.58
CA SER A 9 -8.01 0.61 7.90
C SER A 9 -8.40 -0.36 6.78
N VAL A 10 -9.29 -1.31 7.10
CA VAL A 10 -9.79 -2.28 6.11
C VAL A 10 -10.50 -1.57 4.93
N GLU A 11 -11.16 -0.44 5.19
CA GLU A 11 -11.79 0.38 4.15
C GLU A 11 -10.74 1.02 3.24
N GLU A 12 -9.68 1.59 3.80
CA GLU A 12 -8.61 2.19 3.00
C GLU A 12 -7.83 1.13 2.21
N LEU A 13 -7.60 -0.07 2.78
CA LEU A 13 -7.01 -1.20 2.03
C LEU A 13 -7.90 -1.62 0.85
N ASN A 14 -9.22 -1.65 1.02
CA ASN A 14 -10.15 -1.90 -0.09
C ASN A 14 -10.10 -0.80 -1.16
N MET A 15 -9.93 0.48 -0.76
CA MET A 15 -9.71 1.57 -1.71
C MET A 15 -8.40 1.36 -2.48
N LEU A 16 -7.33 0.91 -1.81
CA LEU A 16 -6.07 0.52 -2.44
C LEU A 16 -6.18 -0.69 -3.39
N LEU A 17 -7.29 -1.43 -3.41
CA LEU A 17 -7.53 -2.50 -4.39
C LEU A 17 -8.36 -2.06 -5.59
N THR A 18 -9.18 -1.02 -5.42
CA THR A 18 -10.27 -0.69 -6.35
C THR A 18 -10.08 0.63 -7.09
N HIS A 19 -9.33 1.58 -6.52
CA HIS A 19 -9.13 2.93 -7.05
C HIS A 19 -7.69 3.17 -7.48
N ASN A 20 -7.39 4.24 -8.21
CA ASN A 20 -6.01 4.67 -8.44
C ASN A 20 -5.51 5.59 -7.30
N ASN A 21 -4.19 5.84 -7.22
CA ASN A 21 -3.60 6.59 -6.10
C ASN A 21 -4.18 8.01 -5.95
N GLN A 22 -4.49 8.70 -7.05
CA GLN A 22 -5.12 10.02 -7.00
C GLN A 22 -6.52 9.96 -6.40
N GLN A 23 -7.35 9.01 -6.83
CA GLN A 23 -8.68 8.82 -6.28
C GLN A 23 -8.63 8.46 -4.79
N VAL A 24 -7.68 7.62 -4.37
CA VAL A 24 -7.50 7.31 -2.94
C VAL A 24 -7.09 8.55 -2.16
N ALA A 25 -6.22 9.41 -2.71
CA ALA A 25 -5.84 10.68 -2.08
C ALA A 25 -7.04 11.61 -1.90
N GLU A 26 -7.89 11.72 -2.92
CA GLU A 26 -9.11 12.52 -2.86
C GLU A 26 -10.12 11.98 -1.83
N LEU A 27 -10.27 10.65 -1.75
CA LEU A 27 -11.22 10.00 -0.85
C LEU A 27 -10.76 9.98 0.61
N THR A 28 -9.47 9.78 0.85
CA THR A 28 -8.91 9.62 2.21
C THR A 28 -8.30 10.91 2.77
N GLY A 29 -8.02 11.90 1.92
CA GLY A 29 -7.28 13.11 2.28
C GLY A 29 -5.80 12.86 2.60
N ARG A 30 -5.29 11.64 2.37
CA ARG A 30 -3.88 11.30 2.60
C ARG A 30 -2.97 11.83 1.48
N PRO A 31 -1.69 12.12 1.79
CA PRO A 31 -0.74 12.50 0.77
C PRO A 31 -0.45 11.32 -0.17
N LEU A 32 -0.22 11.63 -1.45
CA LEU A 32 0.08 10.63 -2.49
C LEU A 32 1.26 9.73 -2.11
N THR A 33 2.31 10.29 -1.50
CA THR A 33 3.49 9.53 -1.08
C THR A 33 3.15 8.44 -0.07
N GLU A 34 2.26 8.70 0.89
CA GLU A 34 1.82 7.67 1.84
C GLU A 34 0.98 6.60 1.15
N ILE A 35 0.16 6.97 0.17
CA ILE A 35 -0.65 6.04 -0.61
C ILE A 35 0.22 5.15 -1.49
N GLU A 36 1.25 5.71 -2.11
CA GLU A 36 2.24 4.97 -2.90
C GLU A 36 2.97 3.94 -2.04
N ASP A 37 3.46 4.37 -0.87
CA ASP A 37 4.11 3.47 0.10
C ASP A 37 3.15 2.38 0.59
N GLY A 38 1.92 2.76 0.96
CA GLY A 38 0.89 1.83 1.42
C GLY A 38 0.50 0.80 0.37
N ARG A 39 0.37 1.22 -0.89
CA ARG A 39 0.07 0.33 -2.03
C ARG A 39 1.23 -0.61 -2.32
N LEU A 40 2.46 -0.12 -2.25
CA LEU A 40 3.64 -0.96 -2.42
C LEU A 40 3.68 -2.07 -1.37
N LEU A 41 3.50 -1.73 -0.10
CA LEU A 41 3.44 -2.72 0.99
C LEU A 41 2.30 -3.73 0.80
N ALA A 42 1.10 -3.25 0.49
CA ALA A 42 -0.05 -4.13 0.24
C ALA A 42 0.19 -5.09 -0.96
N ASN A 43 0.87 -4.63 -2.01
CA ASN A 43 1.24 -5.47 -3.14
C ASN A 43 2.31 -6.50 -2.79
N ILE A 44 3.31 -6.12 -1.99
CA ILE A 44 4.36 -7.03 -1.52
C ILE A 44 3.73 -8.18 -0.73
N GLU A 45 2.87 -7.88 0.24
CA GLU A 45 2.19 -8.91 1.04
C GLU A 45 1.25 -9.77 0.18
N ARG A 46 0.42 -9.14 -0.68
CA ARG A 46 -0.57 -9.87 -1.49
C ARG A 46 0.09 -10.82 -2.50
N ASN A 47 1.17 -10.38 -3.13
CA ASN A 47 1.88 -11.15 -4.14
C ASN A 47 2.99 -12.04 -3.54
N CYS A 48 3.12 -12.05 -2.21
CA CYS A 48 4.19 -12.72 -1.48
C CYS A 48 5.59 -12.36 -1.99
N TRP A 49 5.79 -11.12 -2.46
CA TRP A 49 7.09 -10.67 -2.99
C TRP A 49 8.16 -10.52 -1.89
N ASP A 50 7.76 -10.52 -0.62
CA ASP A 50 8.67 -10.60 0.51
C ASP A 50 9.34 -11.98 0.64
N VAL A 51 8.67 -13.04 0.19
CA VAL A 51 9.14 -14.44 0.27
C VAL A 51 9.62 -14.95 -1.10
N PHE A 52 8.82 -14.68 -2.13
CA PHE A 52 9.04 -15.09 -3.51
C PHE A 52 9.23 -13.84 -4.36
N ASP A 53 10.33 -13.13 -4.09
CA ASP A 53 10.75 -12.02 -4.92
C ASP A 53 11.32 -12.58 -6.24
N PRO A 54 10.60 -12.45 -7.37
CA PRO A 54 11.10 -12.92 -8.66
C PRO A 54 12.34 -12.14 -9.12
N GLU A 55 12.62 -10.95 -8.56
CA GLU A 55 13.84 -10.18 -8.83
C GLU A 55 15.02 -10.59 -7.94
N ARG A 56 14.81 -11.38 -6.86
CA ARG A 56 15.92 -11.97 -6.06
C ARG A 56 16.36 -13.34 -6.52
N ALA A 57 15.53 -14.03 -7.30
CA ALA A 57 15.86 -15.35 -7.84
C ALA A 57 16.77 -15.21 -9.07
N GLU A 58 18.05 -14.88 -8.84
CA GLU A 58 19.16 -15.09 -9.79
C GLU A 58 19.89 -16.42 -9.50
#